data_AF-A0A023FVT4-F1
#
_entry.id   AF-A0A023FVT4-F1
#
_cell.length_a   1.000
_cell.length_b   1.000
_cell.length_c   1.000
_cell.angle_alpha   90.00
_cell.angle_beta   90.00
_cell.angle_gamma   90.00
#
_symmetry.space_group_name_H-M   'P 1'
#
loop_
_entity.id
_entity.type
_entity.pdbx_description
1 polymer ?
#
loop_
_entity_poly.entity_id
_entity_poly.type
_entity_poly.pdbx_seq_one_letter_code
_entity_poly.pdbx_strand_id
1 'polypeptide(L)'
;MRRFICLTLLAFIAGAVLFVGAAHTRRRVRRVPESTPDPEEYDDTAEDCRLPEHQNCSYRWGCNCMPPLLGYMRHRRFFYSPRNNTCYLSLINLQDGCNSFVTRKDCWNSCVRRKPKPKPTKYMGI
;
A
#
# COMPACT_ATOMS: atom_id res chain seq x y z
N MET A 1 33.81 22.63 43.40
CA MET A 1 33.96 21.93 42.10
C MET A 1 33.21 20.59 42.01
N ARG A 2 33.13 19.76 43.06
CA ARG A 2 32.40 18.47 43.06
C ARG A 2 30.90 18.52 42.68
N ARG A 3 30.20 19.61 43.04
CA ARG A 3 28.76 19.79 42.75
C ARG A 3 28.45 20.00 41.25
N PHE A 4 29.36 20.62 40.50
CA PHE A 4 29.14 20.87 39.07
C PHE A 4 29.30 19.60 38.23
N ILE A 5 30.21 18.70 38.63
CA ILE A 5 30.43 17.41 37.96
C ILE A 5 29.19 16.52 38.05
N CYS A 6 28.50 16.50 39.19
CA CYS A 6 27.27 15.71 39.35
C CYS A 6 26.12 16.22 38.47
N LEU A 7 26.00 17.55 38.30
CA LEU A 7 24.94 18.15 37.48
C LEU A 7 25.15 17.87 35.99
N THR A 8 26.39 17.96 35.51
CA THR A 8 26.70 17.64 34.11
C THR A 8 26.47 16.16 33.80
N LEU A 9 26.75 15.28 34.75
CA LEU A 9 26.57 13.83 34.58
C LEU A 9 25.08 13.45 34.57
N LEU A 10 24.27 14.08 35.43
CA LEU A 10 22.81 13.92 35.42
C LEU A 10 22.17 14.45 34.12
N ALA A 11 22.61 15.62 33.64
CA ALA A 11 22.12 16.17 32.37
C ALA A 11 22.47 15.26 31.18
N PHE A 12 23.66 14.66 31.19
CA PHE A 12 24.08 13.71 30.16
C PHE A 12 23.25 12.42 30.17
N ILE A 13 23.01 11.85 31.36
CA ILE A 13 22.15 10.65 31.51
C ILE A 13 20.71 10.95 31.06
N ALA A 14 20.15 12.08 31.48
CA ALA A 14 18.80 12.48 31.08
C ALA A 14 18.69 12.68 29.55
N GLY A 15 19.70 13.30 28.92
CA GLY A 15 19.79 13.44 27.47
C GLY A 15 19.82 12.08 26.76
N ALA A 16 20.67 11.16 27.23
CA ALA A 16 20.80 9.82 26.64
C ALA A 16 19.48 9.03 26.71
N VAL A 17 18.75 9.10 27.82
CA VAL A 17 17.45 8.41 27.98
C VAL A 17 16.40 8.98 27.02
N LEU A 18 16.36 10.30 26.82
CA LEU A 18 15.43 10.94 25.86
C LEU A 18 15.73 10.54 24.41
N PHE A 19 17.01 10.47 24.02
CA PHE A 19 17.40 10.03 22.68
C PHE A 19 17.02 8.57 22.41
N VAL A 20 17.23 7.67 23.38
CA VAL A 20 16.86 6.25 23.26
C VAL A 20 15.34 6.06 23.21
N GLY A 21 14.58 6.82 24.01
CA GLY A 21 13.12 6.80 23.96
C GLY A 21 12.54 7.29 22.63
N ALA A 22 13.13 8.35 22.04
CA ALA A 22 12.75 8.87 20.73
C ALA A 22 13.11 7.91 19.58
N ALA A 23 14.22 7.18 19.69
CA ALA A 23 14.61 6.17 18.71
C ALA A 23 13.66 4.95 18.70
N HIS A 24 13.20 4.51 19.87
CA HIS A 24 12.27 3.39 19.98
C HIS A 24 10.86 3.71 19.46
N THR A 25 10.38 4.95 19.63
CA THR A 25 9.05 5.36 19.15
C THR A 25 8.95 5.45 17.63
N ARG A 26 10.07 5.67 16.92
CA ARG A 26 10.09 5.64 15.44
C ARG A 26 9.97 4.23 14.85
N ARG A 27 10.19 3.16 15.62
CA ARG A 27 9.98 1.76 15.22
C ARG A 27 8.54 1.27 15.43
N ARG A 28 7.53 2.14 15.42
CA ARG A 28 6.16 1.66 15.18
C ARG A 28 6.11 1.06 13.78
N VAL A 29 6.23 -0.26 13.72
CA VAL A 29 6.04 -1.06 12.51
C VAL A 29 4.74 -0.60 11.88
N ARG A 30 4.84 0.12 10.77
CA ARG A 30 3.68 0.64 10.04
C ARG A 30 2.92 -0.58 9.54
N ARG A 31 1.90 -1.01 10.28
CA ARG A 31 1.10 -2.18 9.91
C ARG A 31 0.56 -1.95 8.51
N VAL A 32 0.77 -2.94 7.65
CA VAL A 32 0.20 -2.94 6.30
C VAL A 32 -1.32 -3.03 6.46
N PRO A 33 -2.10 -2.20 5.76
CA PRO A 33 -3.56 -2.32 5.83
C PRO A 33 -3.99 -3.65 5.19
N GLU A 34 -4.85 -4.40 5.87
CA GLU A 34 -5.40 -5.67 5.41
C GLU A 34 -6.87 -5.50 5.04
N SER A 35 -7.35 -6.17 3.99
CA SER A 35 -8.76 -6.14 3.58
C SER A 35 -9.11 -7.35 2.71
N THR A 36 -10.40 -7.56 2.48
CA THR A 36 -10.93 -8.44 1.43
C THR A 36 -11.35 -7.60 0.22
N PRO A 37 -11.11 -8.05 -1.02
CA PRO A 37 -11.62 -7.39 -2.22
C PRO A 37 -13.16 -7.32 -2.22
N ASP A 38 -13.70 -6.12 -2.43
CA ASP A 38 -15.15 -5.86 -2.56
C ASP A 38 -15.52 -5.79 -4.05
N PRO A 39 -16.36 -6.68 -4.59
CA PRO A 39 -16.73 -6.66 -6.02
C PRO A 39 -17.42 -5.35 -6.43
N GLU A 40 -18.13 -4.66 -5.53
CA GLU A 40 -18.84 -3.41 -5.83
C GLU A 40 -17.90 -2.20 -5.99
N GLU A 41 -16.60 -2.40 -5.79
CA GLU A 41 -15.59 -1.35 -5.93
C GLU A 41 -15.05 -1.21 -7.37
N TYR A 42 -15.24 -2.22 -8.21
CA TYR A 42 -14.59 -2.31 -9.51
C TYR A 42 -15.59 -2.02 -10.64
N ASP A 43 -15.24 -1.06 -11.49
CA ASP A 43 -16.15 -0.54 -12.54
C ASP A 43 -16.15 -1.38 -13.83
N ASP A 44 -15.06 -2.11 -14.12
CA ASP A 44 -14.90 -2.87 -15.36
C ASP A 44 -15.59 -4.25 -15.26
N THR A 45 -16.27 -4.71 -16.33
CA THR A 45 -16.93 -6.03 -16.34
C THR A 45 -15.92 -7.17 -16.46
N ALA A 46 -16.38 -8.41 -16.22
CA ALA A 46 -15.52 -9.59 -16.36
C ALA A 46 -14.90 -9.72 -17.76
N GLU A 47 -15.59 -9.26 -18.80
CA GLU A 47 -15.13 -9.24 -20.19
C GLU A 47 -14.02 -8.21 -20.41
N ASP A 48 -14.18 -6.99 -19.88
CA ASP A 48 -13.14 -5.95 -19.92
C ASP A 48 -11.88 -6.36 -19.16
N CYS A 49 -12.06 -7.20 -18.13
CA CYS A 49 -11.01 -7.70 -17.26
C CYS A 49 -10.36 -9.01 -17.72
N ARG A 50 -10.81 -9.60 -18.83
CA ARG A 50 -10.14 -10.75 -19.44
C ARG A 50 -8.85 -10.29 -20.10
N LEU A 51 -7.71 -10.76 -19.60
CA LEU A 51 -6.45 -10.56 -20.28
C LEU A 51 -6.42 -11.34 -21.60
N PRO A 52 -6.07 -10.70 -22.72
CA PRO A 52 -5.71 -11.43 -23.93
C PRO A 52 -4.48 -12.30 -23.68
N GLU A 53 -4.46 -13.49 -24.27
CA GLU A 53 -3.31 -14.39 -24.23
C GLU A 53 -2.06 -13.63 -24.70
N HIS A 54 -1.02 -13.60 -23.86
CA HIS A 54 0.27 -12.91 -24.07
C HIS A 54 0.35 -11.39 -23.85
N GLN A 55 -0.67 -10.71 -23.31
CA GLN A 55 -0.51 -9.30 -22.95
C GLN A 55 0.01 -9.09 -21.52
N ASN A 56 0.90 -8.11 -21.36
CA ASN A 56 1.34 -7.63 -20.06
C ASN A 56 0.20 -6.90 -19.33
N CYS A 57 0.17 -7.00 -18.01
CA CYS A 57 -0.77 -6.27 -17.17
C CYS A 57 -0.63 -4.74 -17.35
N SER A 58 -1.58 -4.14 -18.05
CA SER A 58 -1.75 -2.70 -18.14
C SER A 58 -2.36 -2.14 -16.85
N TYR A 59 -2.34 -0.81 -16.71
CA TYR A 59 -3.00 -0.12 -15.59
C TYR A 59 -4.48 -0.50 -15.46
N ARG A 60 -5.20 -0.57 -16.58
CA ARG A 60 -6.64 -0.89 -16.59
C ARG A 60 -6.89 -2.24 -15.94
N TRP A 61 -6.23 -3.30 -16.43
CA TRP A 61 -6.39 -4.65 -15.89
C TRP A 61 -5.78 -4.83 -14.50
N GLY A 62 -4.73 -4.09 -14.18
CA GLY A 62 -4.05 -4.20 -12.88
C GLY A 62 -4.74 -3.45 -11.75
N CYS A 63 -5.54 -2.43 -12.07
CA CYS A 63 -5.96 -1.45 -11.07
C CYS A 63 -7.46 -1.10 -11.13
N ASN A 64 -8.18 -1.38 -12.21
CA ASN A 64 -9.63 -1.18 -12.28
C ASN A 64 -10.42 -2.50 -12.17
N CYS A 65 -9.74 -3.62 -12.38
CA CYS A 65 -10.33 -4.95 -12.33
C CYS A 65 -10.24 -5.57 -10.94
N MET A 66 -11.27 -6.34 -10.60
CA MET A 66 -11.27 -7.14 -9.38
C MET A 66 -10.12 -8.16 -9.41
N PRO A 67 -9.39 -8.35 -8.28
CA PRO A 67 -8.38 -9.39 -8.20
C PRO A 67 -9.00 -10.78 -8.36
N PRO A 68 -8.32 -11.72 -9.04
CA PRO A 68 -8.85 -13.06 -9.22
C PRO A 68 -8.89 -13.81 -7.87
N LEU A 69 -10.10 -14.18 -7.47
CA LEU A 69 -10.36 -14.94 -6.25
C LEU A 69 -10.10 -16.44 -6.50
N LEU A 70 -9.80 -17.21 -5.44
CA LEU A 70 -9.68 -18.68 -5.44
C LEU A 70 -8.36 -19.24 -6.01
N GLY A 71 -7.22 -18.85 -5.39
CA GLY A 71 -5.93 -19.52 -5.61
C GLY A 71 -5.55 -20.51 -4.51
N TYR A 72 -4.78 -21.55 -4.84
CA TYR A 72 -4.09 -22.44 -3.88
C TYR A 72 -2.80 -21.81 -3.31
N MET A 73 -2.68 -20.49 -3.34
CA MET A 73 -1.43 -19.80 -3.05
C MET A 73 -1.17 -19.77 -1.54
N ARG A 74 0.02 -20.23 -1.14
CA ARG A 74 0.45 -20.27 0.28
C ARG A 74 0.75 -18.90 0.86
N HIS A 75 0.90 -17.88 0.02
CA HIS A 75 1.30 -16.54 0.44
C HIS A 75 0.19 -15.53 0.20
N ARG A 76 -0.09 -14.70 1.20
CA ARG A 76 -0.99 -13.55 1.07
C ARG A 76 -0.40 -12.58 0.05
N ARG A 77 -1.26 -12.07 -0.83
CA ARG A 77 -0.90 -11.15 -1.90
C ARG A 77 -1.53 -9.78 -1.67
N PHE A 78 -0.97 -8.79 -2.32
CA PHE A 78 -1.48 -7.43 -2.30
C PHE A 78 -2.44 -7.19 -3.46
N PHE A 79 -3.46 -6.38 -3.24
CA PHE A 79 -4.36 -5.90 -4.28
C PHE A 79 -4.57 -4.40 -4.13
N TYR A 80 -4.91 -3.74 -5.24
CA TYR A 80 -5.26 -2.33 -5.26
C TYR A 80 -6.77 -2.14 -5.16
N SER A 81 -7.16 -1.21 -4.30
CA SER A 81 -8.53 -0.74 -4.08
C SER A 81 -8.68 0.64 -4.76
N PRO A 82 -9.40 0.73 -5.90
CA PRO A 82 -9.72 1.99 -6.57
C PRO A 82 -10.36 3.07 -5.67
N ARG A 83 -11.34 2.68 -4.86
CA ARG A 83 -12.16 3.53 -3.96
C ARG A 83 -11.28 4.18 -2.90
N ASN A 84 -10.40 3.41 -2.26
CA ASN A 84 -9.51 3.92 -1.23
C ASN A 84 -8.16 4.41 -1.77
N ASN A 85 -7.92 4.22 -3.08
CA ASN A 85 -6.67 4.52 -3.76
C ASN A 85 -5.44 3.97 -3.00
N THR A 86 -5.52 2.72 -2.55
CA THR A 86 -4.51 2.10 -1.69
C THR A 86 -4.31 0.62 -1.99
N CYS A 87 -3.14 0.12 -1.62
CA CYS A 87 -2.79 -1.30 -1.69
C CYS A 87 -3.02 -1.98 -0.35
N TYR A 88 -3.86 -3.00 -0.34
CA TYR A 88 -4.15 -3.84 0.83
C TYR A 88 -3.46 -5.19 0.71
N LEU A 89 -3.08 -5.76 1.85
CA LEU A 89 -2.77 -7.18 1.93
C LEU A 89 -4.09 -7.95 2.01
N SER A 90 -4.27 -8.93 1.13
CA SER A 90 -5.50 -9.73 1.09
C SER A 90 -5.61 -10.66 2.31
N LEU A 91 -6.80 -10.65 2.92
CA LEU A 91 -7.18 -11.61 3.96
C LEU A 91 -7.56 -12.98 3.39
N ILE A 92 -7.89 -13.04 2.10
CA ILE A 92 -8.23 -14.26 1.36
C ILE A 92 -7.15 -14.60 0.32
N ASN A 93 -7.14 -15.85 -0.15
CA ASN A 93 -6.18 -16.26 -1.17
C ASN A 93 -6.56 -15.68 -2.53
N LEU A 94 -5.61 -14.97 -3.14
CA LEU A 94 -5.71 -14.46 -4.50
C LEU A 94 -4.91 -15.35 -5.45
N GLN A 95 -5.45 -15.60 -6.63
CA GLN A 95 -4.73 -16.26 -7.72
C GLN A 95 -3.72 -15.28 -8.35
N ASP A 96 -2.82 -15.79 -9.19
CA ASP A 96 -2.04 -14.93 -10.09
C ASP A 96 -2.97 -14.17 -11.04
N GLY A 97 -2.70 -12.88 -11.21
CA GLY A 97 -3.42 -12.01 -12.11
C GLY A 97 -2.97 -10.57 -11.95
N CYS A 98 -3.56 -9.66 -12.74
CA CYS A 98 -3.03 -8.31 -12.84
C CYS A 98 -3.22 -7.45 -11.60
N ASN A 99 -4.34 -7.60 -10.88
CA ASN A 99 -4.54 -6.95 -9.59
C ASN A 99 -4.10 -7.84 -8.41
N SER A 100 -3.04 -8.62 -8.58
CA SER A 100 -2.57 -9.57 -7.58
C SER A 100 -1.04 -9.55 -7.50
N PHE A 101 -0.52 -8.86 -6.48
CA PHE A 101 0.89 -8.51 -6.39
C PHE A 101 1.58 -9.25 -5.25
N VAL A 102 2.83 -9.67 -5.47
CA VAL A 102 3.64 -10.32 -4.43
C VAL A 102 4.05 -9.33 -3.35
N THR A 103 4.35 -8.08 -3.73
CA THR A 103 4.78 -7.04 -2.80
C THR A 103 3.90 -5.80 -2.85
N ARG A 104 3.83 -5.09 -1.71
CA ARG A 104 3.17 -3.78 -1.63
C ARG A 104 3.78 -2.78 -2.63
N LYS A 105 5.10 -2.84 -2.84
CA LYS A 105 5.83 -1.92 -3.71
C LYS A 105 5.38 -2.08 -5.17
N ASP A 106 5.16 -3.32 -5.61
CA ASP A 106 4.71 -3.61 -6.97
C ASP A 106 3.29 -3.11 -7.19
N CYS A 107 2.38 -3.34 -6.24
CA CYS A 107 1.04 -2.76 -6.27
C CYS A 107 1.09 -1.22 -6.34
N TRP A 108 1.89 -0.59 -5.47
CA TRP A 108 1.97 0.87 -5.42
C TRP A 108 2.55 1.46 -6.71
N ASN A 109 3.60 0.84 -7.26
CA ASN A 109 4.23 1.27 -8.51
C ASN A 109 3.30 1.11 -9.73
N SER A 110 2.50 0.04 -9.74
CA SER A 110 1.59 -0.29 -10.83
C SER A 110 0.33 0.57 -10.79
N CYS A 111 -0.24 0.80 -9.62
CA CYS A 111 -1.56 1.42 -9.48
C CYS A 111 -1.56 2.81 -8.83
N VAL A 112 -0.92 2.97 -7.68
CA VAL A 112 -1.00 4.26 -6.97
C VAL A 112 -0.16 5.32 -7.68
N ARG A 113 1.06 4.99 -8.09
CA ARG A 113 1.99 5.93 -8.75
C ARG A 113 1.59 6.26 -10.18
N ARG A 114 1.04 5.29 -10.91
CA ARG A 114 0.68 5.42 -12.33
C ARG A 114 -0.77 5.88 -12.54
N LYS A 115 -1.53 6.12 -11.46
CA LYS A 115 -2.91 6.58 -11.56
C LYS A 115 -2.98 7.80 -12.49
N PRO A 116 -3.72 7.71 -13.61
CA PRO A 116 -3.94 8.86 -14.46
C PRO A 116 -4.53 9.96 -13.59
N LYS A 117 -3.85 11.12 -13.53
CA LYS A 117 -4.46 12.29 -12.90
C LYS A 117 -5.73 12.60 -13.71
N PRO A 118 -6.87 12.90 -13.07
CA PRO A 118 -8.01 13.39 -13.82
C PRO A 118 -7.53 14.56 -14.68
N LYS A 119 -7.74 14.48 -16.00
CA LYS A 119 -7.45 15.61 -16.88
C LYS A 119 -8.26 16.78 -16.32
N PRO A 120 -7.67 17.97 -16.08
CA PRO A 120 -8.46 19.12 -15.68
C PRO A 120 -9.54 19.30 -16.74
N THR A 121 -10.80 19.22 -16.31
CA THR A 121 -11.97 19.46 -17.16
C THR A 121 -11.82 20.87 -17.71
N LYS A 122 -11.42 21.01 -18.97
CA LYS A 122 -11.30 22.29 -19.67
C LYS A 122 -12.65 22.97 -19.96
N TYR A 123 -13.74 22.50 -19.35
CA TYR A 123 -15.08 23.03 -19.54
C TYR A 123 -15.81 23.08 -18.20
N MET A 124 -15.55 24.16 -17.47
CA MET A 124 -16.56 24.81 -16.64
C MET A 124 -16.40 26.31 -16.92
N GLY A 125 -16.62 26.66 -18.19
CA GLY A 125 -16.85 28.03 -18.61
C GLY A 125 -18.34 28.29 -18.52
N ILE A 126 -18.69 29.16 -17.57
CA ILE A 126 -19.78 30.17 -17.57
C ILE A 126 -21.08 29.76 -18.24
#